data_AF-A0AA51MDW7-F1
#
_entry.id   AF-A0AA51MDW7-F1
#
_cell.length_a   1.000
_cell.length_b   1.000
_cell.length_c   1.000
_cell.angle_alpha   90.00
_cell.angle_beta   90.00
_cell.angle_gamma   90.00
#
_symmetry.space_group_name_H-M   'P 1'
#
loop_
_entity.id
_entity.type
_entity.pdbx_description
1 polymer ?
#
loop_
_entity_poly.entity_id
_entity_poly.type
_entity_poly.pdbx_seq_one_letter_code
_entity_poly.pdbx_strand_id
1 'polypeptide(L)'
;MATRRGFLGTASAVGAASLLTGQSVSPASAATTGTAATDETAARNAIRNVNAGMRSHYATLKTELIKQLSPVVVVQNNAVGGRFTLINGGKQVETVDPVPAYFELAKSIAHVPLGIYSVLAAYLSDQVPNIPNSERIDPHDLDMVAFKTPGDKGWTAPLTSFRTTLQSALTRLATANLPADLEVSCDRILGEAVRFIDASLKAGTFDMVSFNRFAATVYPSVRVNMTFAATAQITGIESLMKRWRTLIGEKAWSDLYVTVLSIWTTAELNQASIIIRRTMNQAKVDTHLIDLPTVETPSDPIFVALDNLARIVQDNVAAEMVFNTDLKVADALKGKEDLLSDEILQQIGGSAPAARTAGFGTAARSGACPVTGHTASV
;
A
#
# COMPACT_ATOMS: atom_id res chain seq x y z
N MET A 1 -21.55 -26.60 4.62
CA MET A 1 -20.73 -27.66 5.24
C MET A 1 -19.59 -26.99 6.00
N ALA A 2 -19.54 -27.24 7.30
CA ALA A 2 -18.49 -26.75 8.18
C ALA A 2 -17.46 -27.86 8.42
N THR A 3 -16.17 -27.55 8.24
CA THR A 3 -14.99 -28.18 8.87
C THR A 3 -13.80 -27.25 8.65
N ARG A 4 -13.46 -26.36 9.60
CA ARG A 4 -12.44 -26.52 10.66
C ARG A 4 -11.06 -27.01 10.19
N ARG A 5 -10.13 -26.06 10.06
CA ARG A 5 -8.81 -25.97 10.74
C ARG A 5 -8.55 -24.45 10.88
N GLY A 6 -8.34 -23.83 12.03
CA GLY A 6 -7.79 -24.29 13.30
C GLY A 6 -6.31 -23.93 13.35
N PHE A 7 -5.98 -22.83 14.04
CA PHE A 7 -4.65 -22.30 14.37
C PHE A 7 -3.86 -21.58 13.27
N LEU A 8 -3.84 -20.23 13.34
CA LEU A 8 -2.67 -19.41 13.67
C LEU A 8 -3.16 -18.03 14.12
N GLY A 9 -2.54 -17.50 15.17
CA GLY A 9 -3.04 -16.38 15.95
C GLY A 9 -3.00 -15.03 15.24
N THR A 10 -3.78 -14.11 15.78
CA THR A 10 -3.82 -12.68 15.50
C THR A 10 -2.42 -12.07 15.46
N ALA A 11 -1.94 -11.75 14.26
CA ALA A 11 -0.77 -10.92 14.06
C ALA A 11 -1.25 -9.47 13.93
N SER A 12 -1.14 -8.70 15.01
CA SER A 12 -1.16 -7.25 14.93
C SER A 12 -0.05 -6.82 13.96
N ALA A 13 -0.35 -5.90 13.04
CA ALA A 13 0.64 -5.31 12.15
C ALA A 13 1.75 -4.63 12.96
N VAL A 14 2.85 -5.34 13.20
CA VAL A 14 4.11 -4.80 13.71
C VAL A 14 4.84 -4.25 12.50
N GLY A 15 4.81 -2.93 12.34
CA GLY A 15 5.73 -2.24 11.43
C GLY A 15 7.16 -2.64 11.77
N ALA A 16 7.96 -2.90 10.73
CA ALA A 16 9.31 -3.45 10.82
C ALA A 16 10.14 -2.79 11.93
N ALA A 17 10.25 -3.51 13.04
CA ALA A 17 11.35 -3.43 13.98
C ALA A 17 11.79 -4.87 14.15
N SER A 18 12.92 -5.21 13.55
CA SER A 18 13.61 -6.48 13.76
C SER A 18 14.12 -6.53 15.20
N LEU A 19 13.26 -6.78 16.19
CA LEU A 19 13.68 -6.94 17.59
C LEU A 19 12.88 -8.05 18.28
N LEU A 20 13.59 -9.17 18.44
CA LEU A 20 13.31 -10.39 19.21
C LEU A 20 12.28 -10.23 20.33
N THR A 21 11.16 -10.93 20.18
CA THR A 21 10.08 -11.07 21.15
C THR A 21 10.49 -11.98 22.31
N GLY A 22 10.97 -11.38 23.40
CA GLY A 22 11.12 -12.06 24.69
C GLY A 22 10.19 -11.45 25.72
N GLN A 23 9.00 -12.04 25.93
CA GLN A 23 8.20 -11.74 27.11
C GLN A 23 8.88 -12.36 28.34
N SER A 24 9.01 -11.60 29.43
CA SER A 24 9.18 -12.20 30.74
C SER A 24 8.45 -11.40 31.81
N VAL A 25 7.74 -12.17 32.64
CA VAL A 25 6.87 -11.76 33.74
C VAL A 25 7.74 -11.44 34.95
N SER A 26 7.50 -10.32 35.62
CA SER A 26 8.15 -9.98 36.89
C SER A 26 7.64 -10.83 38.05
N PRO A 27 8.53 -11.25 38.97
CA PRO A 27 8.19 -11.29 40.38
C PRO A 27 9.01 -10.27 41.17
N ALA A 28 8.38 -9.72 42.19
CA ALA A 28 8.97 -8.75 43.10
C ALA A 28 9.78 -9.41 44.23
N SER A 29 10.83 -8.68 44.64
CA SER A 29 11.49 -8.64 45.96
C SER A 29 12.35 -9.82 46.42
N ALA A 30 13.64 -9.54 46.69
CA ALA A 30 14.16 -9.42 48.05
C ALA A 30 15.64 -8.96 48.01
N ALA A 31 16.00 -8.00 48.85
CA ALA A 31 17.38 -7.56 49.02
C ALA A 31 18.14 -8.54 49.92
N THR A 32 19.27 -9.05 49.42
CA THR A 32 20.29 -9.70 50.26
C THR A 32 21.66 -9.15 49.88
N THR A 33 22.29 -8.49 50.85
CA THR A 33 23.68 -8.08 50.86
C THR A 33 24.61 -9.30 50.92
N GLY A 34 25.44 -9.48 49.89
CA GLY A 34 26.49 -10.49 49.88
C GLY A 34 27.32 -10.42 48.62
N THR A 35 28.57 -9.95 48.77
CA THR A 35 29.74 -10.24 47.92
C THR A 35 29.50 -10.17 46.41
N ALA A 36 29.78 -9.00 45.82
CA ALA A 36 29.64 -8.76 44.38
C ALA A 36 30.66 -9.57 43.56
N ALA A 37 30.39 -10.86 43.37
CA ALA A 37 30.56 -11.44 42.05
C ALA A 37 29.75 -10.53 41.12
N THR A 38 30.40 -9.90 40.16
CA THR A 38 29.71 -9.13 39.13
C THR A 38 28.85 -10.13 38.36
N ASP A 39 27.60 -10.31 38.79
CA ASP A 39 26.64 -11.12 38.08
C ASP A 39 26.44 -10.45 36.72
N GLU A 40 27.14 -10.99 35.72
CA GLU A 40 27.13 -10.51 34.36
C GLU A 40 25.69 -10.45 33.83
N THR A 41 24.82 -11.35 34.30
CA THR A 41 23.40 -11.35 33.95
C THR A 41 22.70 -10.12 34.52
N ALA A 42 22.90 -9.83 35.81
CA ALA A 42 22.35 -8.63 36.45
C ALA A 42 22.84 -7.34 35.78
N ALA A 43 24.13 -7.26 35.45
CA ALA A 43 24.71 -6.11 34.73
C ALA A 43 24.10 -5.94 33.33
N ARG A 44 24.02 -7.02 32.53
CA ARG A 44 23.38 -7.01 31.20
C ARG A 44 21.90 -6.65 31.28
N ASN A 45 21.19 -7.10 32.33
CA ASN A 45 19.79 -6.74 32.56
C ASN A 45 19.63 -5.26 32.91
N ALA A 46 20.51 -4.69 33.72
CA ALA A 46 20.50 -3.26 34.01
C ALA A 46 20.65 -2.42 32.72
N ILE A 47 21.54 -2.80 31.81
CA ILE A 47 21.71 -2.14 30.51
C ILE A 47 20.44 -2.28 29.65
N ARG A 48 19.84 -3.47 29.56
CA ARG A 48 18.57 -3.67 28.83
C ARG A 48 17.42 -2.84 29.41
N ASN A 49 17.40 -2.65 30.73
CA ASN A 49 16.38 -1.85 31.39
C ASN A 49 16.44 -0.36 31.03
N VAL A 50 17.62 0.17 30.66
CA VAL A 50 17.73 1.53 30.10
C VAL A 50 16.92 1.65 28.80
N ASN A 51 17.09 0.70 27.89
CA ASN A 51 16.31 0.67 26.64
C ASN A 51 14.81 0.44 26.90
N ALA A 52 14.46 -0.43 27.86
CA ALA A 52 13.06 -0.63 28.24
C ALA A 52 12.41 0.66 28.76
N GLY A 53 13.13 1.41 29.61
CA GLY A 53 12.69 2.71 30.11
C GLY A 53 12.53 3.74 28.98
N MET A 54 13.51 3.88 28.10
CA MET A 54 13.43 4.75 26.92
C MET A 54 12.19 4.43 26.07
N ARG A 55 11.96 3.14 25.74
CA ARG A 55 10.79 2.72 24.95
C ARG A 55 9.47 3.05 25.62
N SER A 56 9.40 2.94 26.95
CA SER A 56 8.21 3.32 27.72
C SER A 56 7.92 4.82 27.63
N HIS A 57 8.95 5.67 27.78
CA HIS A 57 8.79 7.12 27.64
C HIS A 57 8.44 7.52 26.22
N TYR A 58 9.07 6.89 25.23
CA TYR A 58 8.78 7.10 23.82
C TYR A 58 7.31 6.75 23.49
N ALA A 59 6.82 5.60 23.96
CA ALA A 59 5.43 5.20 23.78
C ALA A 59 4.44 6.17 24.45
N THR A 60 4.78 6.65 25.66
CA THR A 60 3.96 7.63 26.40
C THR A 60 3.83 8.94 25.61
N LEU A 61 4.95 9.48 25.11
CA LEU A 61 4.93 10.70 24.30
C LEU A 61 4.07 10.53 23.04
N LYS A 62 4.24 9.41 22.33
CA LYS A 62 3.44 9.10 21.14
C LYS A 62 1.95 9.07 21.44
N THR A 63 1.53 8.41 22.52
CA THR A 63 0.11 8.37 22.94
C THR A 63 -0.46 9.75 23.24
N GLU A 64 0.30 10.64 23.88
CA GLU A 64 -0.14 12.01 24.12
C GLU A 64 -0.19 12.84 22.82
N LEU A 65 0.78 12.63 21.92
CA LEU A 65 0.85 13.33 20.65
C LEU A 65 -0.32 13.00 19.72
N ILE A 66 -0.79 11.73 19.70
CA ILE A 66 -2.00 11.33 18.95
C ILE A 66 -3.19 12.25 19.23
N LYS A 67 -3.36 12.69 20.49
CA LYS A 67 -4.48 13.56 20.90
C LYS A 67 -4.34 14.99 20.36
N GLN A 68 -3.15 15.40 19.97
CA GLN A 68 -2.82 16.74 19.46
C GLN A 68 -2.81 16.82 17.93
N LEU A 69 -2.75 15.67 17.23
CA LEU A 69 -2.70 15.64 15.77
C LEU A 69 -4.00 16.19 15.16
N SER A 70 -3.92 17.38 14.55
CA SER A 70 -5.06 18.02 13.90
C SER A 70 -4.62 19.17 12.98
N PRO A 71 -5.25 19.35 11.80
CA PRO A 71 -6.19 18.41 11.16
C PRO A 71 -5.45 17.26 10.49
N VAL A 72 -6.10 16.09 10.40
CA VAL A 72 -5.58 14.90 9.73
C VAL A 72 -6.66 14.31 8.82
N VAL A 73 -6.31 13.93 7.60
CA VAL A 73 -7.12 13.03 6.78
C VAL A 73 -6.50 11.64 6.78
N VAL A 74 -7.28 10.63 7.15
CA VAL A 74 -6.90 9.22 7.04
C VAL A 74 -7.55 8.64 5.79
N VAL A 75 -6.75 8.03 4.92
CA VAL A 75 -7.21 7.38 3.70
C VAL A 75 -6.95 5.89 3.80
N GLN A 76 -8.00 5.10 3.69
CA GLN A 76 -7.93 3.64 3.64
C GLN A 76 -8.31 3.16 2.24
N ASN A 77 -7.38 2.50 1.54
CA ASN A 77 -7.71 1.86 0.28
C ASN A 77 -8.72 0.72 0.50
N ASN A 78 -9.74 0.65 -0.35
CA ASN A 78 -10.75 -0.42 -0.31
C ASN A 78 -11.23 -0.77 -1.74
N ALA A 79 -12.14 -1.73 -1.86
CA ALA A 79 -12.62 -2.20 -3.15
C ALA A 79 -13.35 -1.13 -3.99
N VAL A 80 -13.94 -0.13 -3.33
CA VAL A 80 -14.88 0.86 -3.91
C VAL A 80 -14.27 2.24 -4.16
N GLY A 81 -12.95 2.38 -4.03
CA GLY A 81 -12.23 3.61 -4.39
C GLY A 81 -11.61 4.37 -3.21
N GLY A 82 -11.75 3.82 -2.01
CA GLY A 82 -11.13 4.31 -0.78
C GLY A 82 -12.14 4.90 0.19
N ARG A 83 -11.80 4.82 1.48
CA ARG A 83 -12.52 5.44 2.59
C ARG A 83 -11.68 6.55 3.18
N PHE A 84 -12.27 7.73 3.31
CA PHE A 84 -11.61 8.94 3.75
C PHE A 84 -12.23 9.37 5.07
N THR A 85 -11.40 9.67 6.06
CA THR A 85 -11.85 10.16 7.37
C THR A 85 -11.15 11.46 7.72
N LEU A 86 -11.91 12.52 8.00
CA LEU A 86 -11.39 13.79 8.50
C LEU A 86 -11.38 13.77 10.03
N ILE A 87 -10.21 13.99 10.61
CA ILE A 87 -10.00 14.27 12.03
C ILE A 87 -9.68 15.76 12.18
N ASN A 88 -10.43 16.47 13.03
CA ASN A 88 -10.17 17.87 13.34
C ASN A 88 -10.51 18.15 14.82
N GLY A 89 -9.64 18.85 15.52
CA GLY A 89 -9.78 19.13 16.95
C GLY A 89 -9.86 17.86 17.81
N GLY A 90 -9.10 16.81 17.45
CA GLY A 90 -9.12 15.52 18.14
C GLY A 90 -10.41 14.70 17.96
N LYS A 91 -11.28 15.09 17.03
CA LYS A 91 -12.55 14.41 16.75
C LYS A 91 -12.63 13.93 15.32
N GLN A 92 -13.21 12.76 15.12
CA GLN A 92 -13.67 12.30 13.81
C GLN A 92 -14.86 13.14 13.36
N VAL A 93 -14.65 13.98 12.35
CA VAL A 93 -15.66 14.91 11.81
C VAL A 93 -16.56 14.20 10.81
N GLU A 94 -15.97 13.45 9.89
CA GLU A 94 -16.71 12.78 8.81
C GLU A 94 -15.91 11.60 8.26
N THR A 95 -16.60 10.52 7.89
CA THR A 95 -16.04 9.40 7.14
C THR A 95 -16.89 9.14 5.91
N VAL A 96 -16.26 9.10 4.73
CA VAL A 96 -16.94 9.01 3.44
C VAL A 96 -16.17 8.10 2.49
N ASP A 97 -16.90 7.38 1.65
CA ASP A 97 -16.38 6.74 0.45
C ASP A 97 -16.73 7.67 -0.74
N PRO A 98 -15.83 8.58 -1.18
CA PRO A 98 -16.20 9.70 -2.06
C PRO A 98 -16.32 9.31 -3.54
N VAL A 99 -15.93 8.10 -3.90
CA VAL A 99 -15.85 7.64 -5.28
C VAL A 99 -17.20 7.02 -5.69
N PRO A 100 -17.81 7.44 -6.80
CA PRO A 100 -19.13 6.97 -7.21
C PRO A 100 -19.12 5.51 -7.66
N ALA A 101 -20.26 4.82 -7.53
CA ALA A 101 -20.39 3.38 -7.77
C ALA A 101 -19.94 2.91 -9.17
N TYR A 102 -20.04 3.75 -10.21
CA TYR A 102 -19.59 3.36 -11.56
C TYR A 102 -18.07 3.10 -11.63
N PHE A 103 -17.28 3.61 -10.68
CA PHE A 103 -15.88 3.20 -10.48
C PHE A 103 -15.77 1.69 -10.22
N GLU A 104 -16.55 1.19 -9.27
CA GLU A 104 -16.55 -0.21 -8.88
C GLU A 104 -17.03 -1.09 -10.03
N LEU A 105 -18.04 -0.64 -10.78
CA LEU A 105 -18.56 -1.33 -11.95
C LEU A 105 -17.50 -1.43 -13.07
N ALA A 106 -16.87 -0.30 -13.43
CA ALA A 106 -15.79 -0.29 -14.42
C ALA A 106 -14.62 -1.20 -14.00
N LYS A 107 -14.20 -1.10 -12.73
CA LYS A 107 -13.14 -1.95 -12.17
C LYS A 107 -13.51 -3.43 -12.20
N SER A 108 -14.75 -3.77 -11.89
CA SER A 108 -15.21 -5.16 -11.85
C SER A 108 -15.12 -5.82 -13.23
N ILE A 109 -15.52 -5.11 -14.29
CA ILE A 109 -15.44 -5.63 -15.65
C ILE A 109 -14.00 -5.63 -16.19
N ALA A 110 -13.21 -4.61 -15.87
CA ALA A 110 -11.79 -4.56 -16.24
C ALA A 110 -10.96 -5.75 -15.69
N HIS A 111 -11.38 -6.36 -14.58
CA HIS A 111 -10.71 -7.52 -13.99
C HIS A 111 -11.04 -8.87 -14.65
N VAL A 112 -11.98 -8.93 -15.60
CA VAL A 112 -12.39 -10.19 -16.22
C VAL A 112 -11.21 -11.02 -16.78
N PRO A 113 -10.21 -10.43 -17.48
CA PRO A 113 -9.06 -11.20 -17.94
C PRO A 113 -8.25 -11.82 -16.79
N LEU A 114 -8.06 -11.08 -15.69
CA LEU A 114 -7.38 -11.58 -14.50
C LEU A 114 -8.20 -12.67 -13.79
N GLY A 115 -9.53 -12.54 -13.78
CA GLY A 115 -10.44 -13.57 -13.28
C GLY A 115 -10.31 -14.88 -14.07
N ILE A 116 -10.28 -14.81 -15.40
CA ILE A 116 -10.04 -15.97 -16.27
C ILE A 116 -8.65 -16.56 -16.01
N TYR A 117 -7.61 -15.71 -15.97
CA TYR A 117 -6.25 -16.15 -15.66
C TYR A 117 -6.22 -16.93 -14.34
N SER A 118 -6.85 -16.43 -13.29
CA SER A 118 -6.85 -17.07 -11.97
C SER A 118 -7.49 -18.46 -11.95
N VAL A 119 -8.40 -18.74 -12.89
CA VAL A 119 -8.98 -20.09 -13.07
C VAL A 119 -8.03 -21.01 -13.84
N LEU A 120 -7.31 -20.46 -14.83
CA LEU A 120 -6.48 -21.24 -15.75
C LEU A 120 -5.02 -21.38 -15.31
N ALA A 121 -4.50 -20.48 -14.48
CA ALA A 121 -3.07 -20.29 -14.24
C ALA A 121 -2.38 -21.58 -13.77
N ALA A 122 -3.03 -22.31 -12.86
CA ALA A 122 -2.54 -23.58 -12.35
C ALA A 122 -2.38 -24.68 -13.41
N TYR A 123 -3.07 -24.55 -14.54
CA TYR A 123 -3.16 -25.53 -15.62
C TYR A 123 -2.47 -25.07 -16.90
N LEU A 124 -1.76 -23.92 -16.88
CA LEU A 124 -0.94 -23.46 -17.99
C LEU A 124 0.28 -24.39 -18.18
N SER A 125 0.96 -24.23 -19.32
CA SER A 125 2.30 -24.82 -19.51
C SER A 125 3.29 -24.12 -18.59
N ASP A 126 4.17 -24.90 -17.94
CA ASP A 126 5.33 -24.41 -17.20
C ASP A 126 6.43 -23.86 -18.14
N GLN A 127 6.37 -24.20 -19.43
CA GLN A 127 7.25 -23.66 -20.46
C GLN A 127 6.78 -22.27 -20.91
N VAL A 128 7.72 -21.31 -20.89
CA VAL A 128 7.50 -19.97 -21.42
C VAL A 128 7.34 -20.04 -22.95
N PRO A 129 6.19 -19.65 -23.51
CA PRO A 129 5.99 -19.63 -24.96
C PRO A 129 6.77 -18.48 -25.60
N ASN A 130 7.10 -18.61 -26.89
CA ASN A 130 7.67 -17.52 -27.67
C ASN A 130 6.61 -16.45 -28.00
N ILE A 131 6.26 -15.63 -27.00
CA ILE A 131 5.35 -14.48 -27.10
C ILE A 131 6.13 -13.19 -26.83
N PRO A 132 5.64 -12.01 -27.29
CA PRO A 132 6.27 -10.74 -26.98
C PRO A 132 6.44 -10.52 -25.47
N ASN A 133 7.63 -10.06 -25.07
CA ASN A 133 8.03 -9.82 -23.68
C ASN A 133 8.10 -11.07 -22.78
N SER A 134 8.24 -12.26 -23.36
CA SER A 134 8.36 -13.52 -22.62
C SER A 134 9.60 -13.59 -21.72
N GLU A 135 10.65 -12.82 -22.02
CA GLU A 135 11.86 -12.69 -21.20
C GLU A 135 11.61 -12.07 -19.81
N ARG A 136 10.42 -11.49 -19.60
CA ARG A 136 9.99 -10.94 -18.30
C ARG A 136 9.31 -11.95 -17.39
N ILE A 137 9.01 -13.14 -17.90
CA ILE A 137 8.43 -14.22 -17.12
C ILE A 137 9.58 -14.97 -16.46
N ASP A 138 9.65 -14.91 -15.14
CA ASP A 138 10.59 -15.73 -14.39
C ASP A 138 10.16 -17.22 -14.51
N PRO A 139 11.03 -18.11 -15.00
CA PRO A 139 10.67 -19.51 -15.16
C PRO A 139 10.32 -20.22 -13.84
N HIS A 140 10.95 -19.83 -12.73
CA HIS A 140 10.63 -20.38 -11.42
C HIS A 140 9.25 -19.93 -10.95
N ASP A 141 8.90 -18.64 -11.11
CA ASP A 141 7.56 -18.15 -10.78
C ASP A 141 6.48 -18.83 -11.63
N LEU A 142 6.76 -19.07 -12.92
CA LEU A 142 5.84 -19.77 -13.81
C LEU A 142 5.61 -21.22 -13.34
N ASP A 143 6.67 -21.96 -13.02
CA ASP A 143 6.58 -23.33 -12.48
C ASP A 143 5.76 -23.38 -11.17
N MET A 144 6.00 -22.42 -10.27
CA MET A 144 5.25 -22.29 -9.01
C MET A 144 3.76 -22.03 -9.22
N VAL A 145 3.40 -21.31 -10.28
CA VAL A 145 2.00 -21.00 -10.62
C VAL A 145 1.35 -22.14 -11.40
N ALA A 146 2.05 -22.76 -12.36
CA ALA A 146 1.55 -23.80 -13.27
C ALA A 146 1.64 -25.22 -12.68
N PHE A 147 1.25 -25.38 -11.42
CA PHE A 147 1.57 -26.58 -10.62
C PHE A 147 0.67 -27.81 -10.90
N LYS A 148 -0.33 -27.73 -11.79
CA LYS A 148 -1.19 -28.88 -12.12
C LYS A 148 -0.55 -29.75 -13.20
N THR A 149 -0.84 -31.04 -13.13
CA THR A 149 -0.34 -32.01 -14.11
C THR A 149 -0.83 -31.65 -15.52
N PRO A 150 0.04 -31.69 -16.55
CA PRO A 150 -0.35 -31.48 -17.92
C PRO A 150 -1.54 -32.37 -18.33
N GLY A 151 -2.56 -31.76 -18.93
CA GLY A 151 -3.78 -32.44 -19.33
C GLY A 151 -4.89 -32.49 -18.27
N ASP A 152 -4.63 -32.08 -17.02
CA ASP A 152 -5.66 -31.94 -15.99
C ASP A 152 -6.78 -30.98 -16.47
N LYS A 153 -8.03 -31.41 -16.35
CA LYS A 153 -9.23 -30.68 -16.78
C LYS A 153 -10.01 -30.06 -15.63
N GLY A 154 -9.43 -30.00 -14.43
CA GLY A 154 -10.03 -29.39 -13.24
C GLY A 154 -10.42 -27.91 -13.40
N TRP A 155 -9.88 -27.22 -14.42
CA TRP A 155 -10.27 -25.85 -14.79
C TRP A 155 -11.66 -25.75 -15.43
N THR A 156 -12.19 -26.82 -16.04
CA THR A 156 -13.42 -26.77 -16.85
C THR A 156 -14.65 -26.35 -16.04
N ALA A 157 -14.84 -26.94 -14.85
CA ALA A 157 -15.96 -26.62 -13.96
C ALA A 157 -15.92 -25.16 -13.44
N PRO A 158 -14.82 -24.66 -12.83
CA PRO A 158 -14.74 -23.26 -12.39
C PRO A 158 -14.82 -22.27 -13.57
N LEU A 159 -14.25 -22.61 -14.74
CA LEU A 159 -14.35 -21.74 -15.92
C LEU A 159 -15.80 -21.66 -16.44
N THR A 160 -16.53 -22.77 -16.44
CA THR A 160 -17.96 -22.80 -16.79
C THR A 160 -18.80 -21.99 -15.79
N SER A 161 -18.48 -22.08 -14.50
CA SER A 161 -19.14 -21.27 -13.48
C SER A 161 -18.90 -19.78 -13.72
N PHE A 162 -17.65 -19.38 -13.99
CA PHE A 162 -17.34 -17.97 -14.24
C PHE A 162 -17.97 -17.47 -15.53
N ARG A 163 -18.01 -18.28 -16.60
CA ARG A 163 -18.75 -17.99 -17.84
C ARG A 163 -20.22 -17.68 -17.59
N THR A 164 -20.88 -18.41 -16.69
CA THR A 164 -22.26 -18.12 -16.28
C THR A 164 -22.38 -16.75 -15.63
N THR A 165 -21.45 -16.39 -14.73
CA THR A 165 -21.38 -15.05 -14.12
C THR A 165 -21.20 -13.95 -15.18
N LEU A 166 -20.27 -14.14 -16.12
CA LEU A 166 -20.00 -13.16 -17.19
C LEU A 166 -21.21 -12.99 -18.12
N GLN A 167 -21.86 -14.09 -18.50
CA GLN A 167 -23.09 -14.04 -19.31
C GLN A 167 -24.22 -13.32 -18.58
N SER A 168 -24.37 -13.58 -17.29
CA SER A 168 -25.36 -12.93 -16.42
C SER A 168 -25.15 -11.41 -16.37
N ALA A 169 -23.89 -10.96 -16.28
CA ALA A 169 -23.53 -9.55 -16.35
C ALA A 169 -23.81 -8.96 -17.73
N LEU A 170 -23.41 -9.64 -18.81
CA LEU A 170 -23.61 -9.20 -20.19
C LEU A 170 -25.08 -8.95 -20.51
N THR A 171 -25.97 -9.88 -20.12
CA THR A 171 -27.42 -9.75 -20.35
C THR A 171 -28.06 -8.60 -19.58
N ARG A 172 -27.47 -8.15 -18.47
CA ARG A 172 -28.00 -7.06 -17.63
C ARG A 172 -27.31 -5.72 -17.87
N LEU A 173 -26.28 -5.69 -18.71
CA LEU A 173 -25.40 -4.54 -18.85
C LEU A 173 -26.16 -3.26 -19.23
N ALA A 174 -27.07 -3.33 -20.19
CA ALA A 174 -27.89 -2.19 -20.63
C ALA A 174 -28.80 -1.62 -19.52
N THR A 175 -29.08 -2.39 -18.47
CA THR A 175 -29.89 -1.93 -17.31
C THR A 175 -29.04 -1.34 -16.19
N ALA A 176 -27.70 -1.41 -16.29
CA ALA A 176 -26.78 -0.89 -15.28
C ALA A 176 -26.63 0.65 -15.34
N ASN A 177 -27.20 1.30 -16.35
CA ASN A 177 -27.20 2.75 -16.53
C ASN A 177 -25.77 3.35 -16.50
N LEU A 178 -24.87 2.73 -17.28
CA LEU A 178 -23.49 3.19 -17.42
C LEU A 178 -23.39 4.30 -18.48
N PRO A 179 -22.38 5.18 -18.41
CA PRO A 179 -22.02 6.03 -19.53
C PRO A 179 -21.83 5.20 -20.81
N ALA A 180 -22.31 5.70 -21.96
CA ALA A 180 -22.36 4.93 -23.20
C ALA A 180 -21.01 4.28 -23.60
N ASP A 181 -19.91 5.04 -23.56
CA ASP A 181 -18.57 4.50 -23.89
C ASP A 181 -18.10 3.45 -22.87
N LEU A 182 -18.47 3.61 -21.59
CA LEU A 182 -18.19 2.61 -20.56
C LEU A 182 -19.01 1.34 -20.81
N GLU A 183 -20.29 1.47 -21.16
CA GLU A 183 -21.14 0.34 -21.50
C GLU A 183 -20.59 -0.43 -22.71
N VAL A 184 -20.25 0.25 -23.80
CA VAL A 184 -19.68 -0.37 -25.00
C VAL A 184 -18.38 -1.11 -24.70
N SER A 185 -17.51 -0.52 -23.87
CA SER A 185 -16.26 -1.18 -23.48
C SER A 185 -16.50 -2.38 -22.56
N CYS A 186 -17.46 -2.31 -21.64
CA CYS A 186 -17.87 -3.44 -20.81
C CYS A 186 -18.46 -4.59 -21.64
N ASP A 187 -19.35 -4.28 -22.60
CA ASP A 187 -19.94 -5.26 -23.52
C ASP A 187 -18.86 -6.00 -24.29
N ARG A 188 -17.89 -5.26 -24.83
CA ARG A 188 -16.75 -5.83 -25.56
C ARG A 188 -15.92 -6.78 -24.69
N ILE A 189 -15.57 -6.39 -23.46
CA ILE A 189 -14.78 -7.23 -22.55
C ILE A 189 -15.55 -8.53 -22.24
N LEU A 190 -16.81 -8.41 -21.83
CA LEU A 190 -17.66 -9.55 -21.47
C LEU A 190 -17.89 -10.48 -22.66
N GLY A 191 -18.20 -9.94 -23.83
CA GLY A 191 -18.47 -10.71 -25.05
C GLY A 191 -17.24 -11.45 -25.58
N GLU A 192 -16.05 -10.83 -25.55
CA GLU A 192 -14.79 -11.50 -25.91
C GLU A 192 -14.41 -12.58 -24.87
N ALA A 193 -14.63 -12.30 -23.59
CA ALA A 193 -14.36 -13.25 -22.51
C ALA A 193 -15.24 -14.51 -22.62
N VAL A 194 -16.54 -14.35 -22.84
CA VAL A 194 -17.45 -15.49 -23.08
C VAL A 194 -17.01 -16.28 -24.32
N ARG A 195 -16.63 -15.62 -25.41
CA ARG A 195 -16.13 -16.29 -26.63
C ARG A 195 -14.84 -17.08 -26.39
N PHE A 196 -13.88 -16.51 -25.67
CA PHE A 196 -12.64 -17.21 -25.29
C PHE A 196 -12.93 -18.45 -24.44
N ILE A 197 -13.81 -18.33 -23.44
CA ILE A 197 -14.18 -19.46 -22.59
C ILE A 197 -14.90 -20.54 -23.38
N ASP A 198 -15.92 -20.18 -24.18
CA ASP A 198 -16.69 -21.14 -24.97
C ASP A 198 -15.80 -21.90 -25.96
N ALA A 199 -14.84 -21.22 -26.59
CA ALA A 199 -13.85 -21.85 -27.46
C ALA A 199 -12.95 -22.84 -26.70
N SER A 200 -12.46 -22.45 -25.51
CA SER A 200 -11.59 -23.28 -24.68
C SER A 200 -12.32 -24.53 -24.16
N LEU A 201 -13.57 -24.37 -23.69
CA LEU A 201 -14.41 -25.48 -23.24
C LEU A 201 -14.76 -26.43 -24.38
N LYS A 202 -15.14 -25.91 -25.55
CA LYS A 202 -15.46 -26.72 -26.73
C LYS A 202 -14.26 -27.53 -27.22
N ALA A 203 -13.08 -26.92 -27.25
CA ALA A 203 -11.85 -27.60 -27.65
C ALA A 203 -11.32 -28.55 -26.56
N GLY A 204 -11.79 -28.38 -25.31
CA GLY A 204 -11.25 -29.07 -24.14
C GLY A 204 -9.80 -28.70 -23.85
N THR A 205 -9.29 -27.58 -24.39
CA THR A 205 -7.89 -27.15 -24.25
C THR A 205 -7.77 -25.63 -24.35
N PHE A 206 -6.70 -25.09 -23.80
CA PHE A 206 -6.27 -23.69 -23.91
C PHE A 206 -4.74 -23.65 -23.80
N ASP A 207 -4.14 -22.50 -24.10
CA ASP A 207 -2.70 -22.29 -23.93
C ASP A 207 -2.39 -20.81 -23.60
N MET A 208 -1.15 -20.52 -23.24
CA MET A 208 -0.70 -19.16 -22.94
C MET A 208 -0.81 -18.22 -24.15
N VAL A 209 -0.65 -18.72 -25.38
CA VAL A 209 -0.71 -17.92 -26.62
C VAL A 209 -2.12 -17.42 -26.91
N SER A 210 -3.11 -18.31 -26.81
CA SER A 210 -4.53 -18.01 -26.97
C SER A 210 -5.02 -17.08 -25.86
N PHE A 211 -4.60 -17.29 -24.61
CA PHE A 211 -4.91 -16.37 -23.51
C PHE A 211 -4.31 -14.98 -23.75
N ASN A 212 -3.04 -14.89 -24.15
CA ASN A 212 -2.38 -13.61 -24.45
C ASN A 212 -3.09 -12.85 -25.58
N ARG A 213 -3.52 -13.55 -26.64
CA ARG A 213 -4.31 -12.96 -27.73
C ARG A 213 -5.65 -12.42 -27.23
N PHE A 214 -6.37 -13.18 -26.40
CA PHE A 214 -7.61 -12.72 -25.77
C PHE A 214 -7.36 -11.45 -24.93
N ALA A 215 -6.36 -11.47 -24.05
CA ALA A 215 -6.00 -10.32 -23.21
C ALA A 215 -5.66 -9.08 -24.06
N ALA A 216 -4.86 -9.24 -25.12
CA ALA A 216 -4.53 -8.17 -26.05
C ALA A 216 -5.77 -7.61 -26.78
N THR A 217 -6.73 -8.49 -27.13
CA THR A 217 -7.97 -8.10 -27.84
C THR A 217 -8.86 -7.21 -26.98
N VAL A 218 -8.95 -7.48 -25.67
CA VAL A 218 -9.80 -6.71 -24.75
C VAL A 218 -9.11 -5.51 -24.12
N TYR A 219 -7.77 -5.42 -24.20
CA TYR A 219 -7.00 -4.38 -23.54
C TYR A 219 -7.42 -2.93 -23.90
N PRO A 220 -7.73 -2.58 -25.16
CA PRO A 220 -8.25 -1.24 -25.46
C PRO A 220 -9.53 -0.89 -24.69
N SER A 221 -10.45 -1.84 -24.51
CA SER A 221 -11.67 -1.64 -23.72
C SER A 221 -11.38 -1.57 -22.22
N VAL A 222 -10.41 -2.35 -21.72
CA VAL A 222 -9.92 -2.23 -20.34
C VAL A 222 -9.37 -0.82 -20.11
N ARG A 223 -8.66 -0.23 -21.08
CA ARG A 223 -8.17 1.15 -20.99
C ARG A 223 -9.29 2.19 -20.91
N VAL A 224 -10.40 1.99 -21.61
CA VAL A 224 -11.59 2.85 -21.46
C VAL A 224 -12.15 2.74 -20.04
N ASN A 225 -12.30 1.52 -19.51
CA ASN A 225 -12.74 1.30 -18.13
C ASN A 225 -11.82 2.00 -17.12
N MET A 226 -10.50 1.90 -17.31
CA MET A 226 -9.51 2.60 -16.48
C MET A 226 -9.67 4.12 -16.54
N THR A 227 -9.94 4.70 -17.71
CA THR A 227 -10.19 6.14 -17.85
C THR A 227 -11.41 6.58 -17.02
N PHE A 228 -12.54 5.88 -17.14
CA PHE A 228 -13.73 6.19 -16.34
C PHE A 228 -13.49 6.02 -14.85
N ALA A 229 -12.79 4.96 -14.44
CA ALA A 229 -12.43 4.73 -13.04
C ALA A 229 -11.51 5.84 -12.50
N ALA A 230 -10.51 6.27 -13.27
CA ALA A 230 -9.63 7.37 -12.89
C ALA A 230 -10.40 8.69 -12.77
N THR A 231 -11.28 9.02 -13.73
CA THR A 231 -12.14 10.20 -13.66
C THR A 231 -13.01 10.18 -12.41
N ALA A 232 -13.62 9.04 -12.09
CA ALA A 232 -14.44 8.87 -10.89
C ALA A 232 -13.66 9.19 -9.61
N GLN A 233 -12.45 8.66 -9.49
CA GLN A 233 -11.58 8.90 -8.34
C GLN A 233 -11.15 10.36 -8.25
N ILE A 234 -10.66 10.93 -9.35
CA ILE A 234 -10.21 12.33 -9.43
C ILE A 234 -11.35 13.25 -8.96
N THR A 235 -12.53 13.13 -9.58
CA THR A 235 -13.67 14.00 -9.27
C THR A 235 -14.18 13.79 -7.84
N GLY A 236 -14.32 12.54 -7.39
CA GLY A 236 -14.82 12.23 -6.06
C GLY A 236 -13.89 12.77 -4.96
N ILE A 237 -12.59 12.46 -5.06
CA ILE A 237 -11.60 12.85 -4.05
C ILE A 237 -11.41 14.38 -4.06
N GLU A 238 -11.29 15.03 -5.21
CA GLU A 238 -11.11 16.49 -5.26
C GLU A 238 -12.32 17.25 -4.72
N SER A 239 -13.54 16.76 -5.00
CA SER A 239 -14.76 17.36 -4.48
C SER A 239 -14.82 17.22 -2.96
N LEU A 240 -14.46 16.05 -2.41
CA LEU A 240 -14.36 15.84 -0.98
C LEU A 240 -13.32 16.77 -0.33
N MET A 241 -12.10 16.81 -0.89
CA MET A 241 -11.01 17.64 -0.36
C MET A 241 -11.38 19.13 -0.40
N LYS A 242 -11.99 19.62 -1.48
CA LYS A 242 -12.48 20.99 -1.58
C LYS A 242 -13.52 21.31 -0.50
N ARG A 243 -14.47 20.39 -0.26
CA ARG A 243 -15.51 20.55 0.75
C ARG A 243 -14.92 20.60 2.17
N TRP A 244 -13.99 19.71 2.48
CA TRP A 244 -13.30 19.71 3.77
C TRP A 244 -12.42 20.94 3.98
N ARG A 245 -11.76 21.44 2.93
CA ARG A 245 -11.03 22.72 2.97
C ARG A 245 -11.93 23.88 3.35
N THR A 246 -13.12 23.97 2.75
CA THR A 246 -14.12 24.96 3.14
C THR A 246 -14.58 24.77 4.59
N LEU A 247 -14.76 23.52 5.04
CA LEU A 247 -15.22 23.21 6.39
C LEU A 247 -14.22 23.59 7.49
N ILE A 248 -12.94 23.26 7.33
CA ILE A 248 -11.91 23.50 8.36
C ILE A 248 -11.22 24.85 8.23
N GLY A 249 -11.38 25.52 7.08
CA GLY A 249 -10.80 26.81 6.78
C GLY A 249 -9.34 26.74 6.32
N GLU A 250 -8.91 27.77 5.60
CA GLU A 250 -7.59 27.83 4.95
C GLU A 250 -6.42 27.72 5.92
N LYS A 251 -6.53 28.33 7.11
CA LYS A 251 -5.48 28.29 8.11
C LYS A 251 -5.18 26.85 8.54
N ALA A 252 -6.21 26.08 8.90
CA ALA A 252 -6.05 24.69 9.29
C ALA A 252 -5.65 23.81 8.09
N TRP A 253 -6.25 24.04 6.92
CA TRP A 253 -5.91 23.31 5.69
C TRP A 253 -4.45 23.47 5.28
N SER A 254 -3.86 24.64 5.50
CA SER A 254 -2.46 24.93 5.14
C SER A 254 -1.44 24.07 5.87
N ASP A 255 -1.84 23.44 6.97
CA ASP A 255 -1.04 22.55 7.83
C ASP A 255 -1.61 21.12 7.91
N LEU A 256 -2.52 20.77 6.99
CA LEU A 256 -3.17 19.47 6.97
C LEU A 256 -2.16 18.33 6.76
N TYR A 257 -2.21 17.33 7.65
CA TYR A 257 -1.61 16.02 7.39
C TYR A 257 -2.60 15.11 6.66
N VAL A 258 -2.08 14.28 5.76
CA VAL A 258 -2.82 13.20 5.14
C VAL A 258 -2.01 11.91 5.23
N THR A 259 -2.61 10.88 5.80
CA THR A 259 -2.02 9.55 5.91
C THR A 259 -2.77 8.58 5.02
N VAL A 260 -2.08 8.01 4.04
CA VAL A 260 -2.63 7.03 3.09
C VAL A 260 -2.17 5.64 3.49
N LEU A 261 -3.10 4.79 3.92
CA LEU A 261 -2.85 3.38 4.15
C LEU A 261 -2.97 2.63 2.83
N SER A 262 -1.82 2.43 2.18
CA SER A 262 -1.72 1.71 0.90
C SER A 262 -1.48 0.22 1.13
N ILE A 263 -1.57 -0.57 0.05
CA ILE A 263 -1.04 -1.95 0.03
C ILE A 263 0.30 -1.91 -0.70
N TRP A 264 1.22 -2.82 -0.33
CA TRP A 264 2.59 -2.83 -0.87
C TRP A 264 2.64 -2.78 -2.41
N THR A 265 1.78 -3.55 -3.10
CA THR A 265 1.73 -3.62 -4.57
C THR A 265 1.30 -2.31 -5.25
N THR A 266 0.74 -1.36 -4.50
CA THR A 266 0.26 -0.06 -5.00
C THR A 266 0.73 1.11 -4.14
N ALA A 267 1.85 0.93 -3.43
CA ALA A 267 2.46 1.99 -2.61
C ALA A 267 3.15 3.05 -3.48
N GLU A 268 3.89 2.59 -4.49
CA GLU A 268 4.48 3.49 -5.49
C GLU A 268 3.41 4.04 -6.42
N LEU A 269 3.41 5.36 -6.62
CA LEU A 269 2.42 6.05 -7.44
C LEU A 269 0.96 5.73 -7.04
N ASN A 270 0.70 5.64 -5.74
CA ASN A 270 -0.64 5.41 -5.21
C ASN A 270 -1.65 6.44 -5.74
N GLN A 271 -2.80 5.95 -6.21
CA GLN A 271 -3.83 6.77 -6.86
C GLN A 271 -4.39 7.88 -5.96
N ALA A 272 -4.62 7.59 -4.68
CA ALA A 272 -5.11 8.59 -3.74
C ALA A 272 -4.04 9.65 -3.48
N SER A 273 -2.78 9.22 -3.28
CA SER A 273 -1.64 10.12 -3.08
C SER A 273 -1.45 11.08 -4.27
N ILE A 274 -1.56 10.60 -5.52
CA ILE A 274 -1.46 11.44 -6.73
C ILE A 274 -2.54 12.54 -6.73
N ILE A 275 -3.79 12.17 -6.44
CA ILE A 275 -4.94 13.08 -6.50
C ILE A 275 -4.94 14.05 -5.30
N ILE A 276 -4.62 13.57 -4.11
CA ILE A 276 -4.60 14.40 -2.89
C ILE A 276 -3.51 15.45 -2.96
N ARG A 277 -2.32 15.09 -3.47
CA ARG A 277 -1.14 15.97 -3.55
C ARG A 277 -1.46 17.32 -4.18
N ARG A 278 -2.25 17.35 -5.27
CA ARG A 278 -2.66 18.59 -5.96
C ARG A 278 -3.65 19.47 -5.18
N THR A 279 -4.25 18.95 -4.11
CA THR A 279 -5.24 19.68 -3.28
C THR A 279 -4.63 20.28 -2.01
N MET A 280 -3.43 19.83 -1.63
CA MET A 280 -2.73 20.24 -0.41
C MET A 280 -1.89 21.50 -0.60
N ASN A 281 -1.36 22.04 0.51
CA ASN A 281 -0.34 23.08 0.47
C ASN A 281 0.94 22.56 -0.20
N GLN A 282 1.29 23.11 -1.36
CA GLN A 282 2.44 22.66 -2.14
C GLN A 282 3.79 22.89 -1.44
N ALA A 283 3.87 23.80 -0.47
CA ALA A 283 5.08 24.00 0.33
C ALA A 283 5.30 22.93 1.41
N LYS A 284 4.26 22.16 1.75
CA LYS A 284 4.27 21.18 2.85
C LYS A 284 3.94 19.75 2.44
N VAL A 285 3.41 19.56 1.24
CA VAL A 285 2.87 18.27 0.80
C VAL A 285 3.89 17.13 0.88
N ASP A 286 5.18 17.37 0.67
CA ASP A 286 6.21 16.34 0.74
C ASP A 286 6.48 15.82 2.17
N THR A 287 6.14 16.61 3.20
CA THR A 287 6.27 16.21 4.61
C THR A 287 4.92 15.89 5.27
N HIS A 288 3.81 16.24 4.61
CA HIS A 288 2.46 16.10 5.18
C HIS A 288 1.58 15.08 4.46
N LEU A 289 1.91 14.67 3.24
CA LEU A 289 1.27 13.53 2.56
C LEU A 289 2.13 12.28 2.74
N ILE A 290 1.69 11.39 3.62
CA ILE A 290 2.46 10.24 4.07
C ILE A 290 1.78 8.97 3.58
N ASP A 291 2.46 8.21 2.73
CA ASP A 291 2.03 6.89 2.31
C ASP A 291 2.63 5.83 3.25
N LEU A 292 1.75 5.03 3.87
CA LEU A 292 2.07 3.95 4.79
C LEU A 292 1.61 2.62 4.18
N PRO A 293 2.51 1.86 3.54
CA PRO A 293 2.19 0.53 3.04
C PRO A 293 1.87 -0.41 4.19
N THR A 294 0.68 -1.00 4.11
CA THR A 294 0.17 -1.97 5.07
C THR A 294 0.25 -3.38 4.48
N VAL A 295 0.59 -4.35 5.34
CA VAL A 295 0.61 -5.77 4.96
C VAL A 295 -0.81 -6.28 4.69
N GLU A 296 -1.76 -5.80 5.47
CA GLU A 296 -3.19 -6.08 5.36
C GLU A 296 -4.01 -4.88 5.81
N THR A 297 -5.33 -4.93 5.57
CA THR A 297 -6.23 -3.88 6.06
C THR A 297 -6.30 -3.91 7.59
N PRO A 298 -5.92 -2.82 8.30
CA PRO A 298 -5.98 -2.83 9.76
C PRO A 298 -7.41 -2.86 10.28
N SER A 299 -7.60 -3.46 11.46
CA SER A 299 -8.89 -3.46 12.15
C SER A 299 -9.31 -2.07 12.64
N ASP A 300 -8.35 -1.23 13.04
CA ASP A 300 -8.54 0.19 13.33
C ASP A 300 -7.60 1.06 12.46
N PRO A 301 -8.02 1.39 11.23
CA PRO A 301 -7.25 2.20 10.31
C PRO A 301 -6.94 3.61 10.85
N ILE A 302 -7.85 4.20 11.64
CA ILE A 302 -7.68 5.56 12.16
C ILE A 302 -6.58 5.57 13.21
N PHE A 303 -6.65 4.65 14.19
CA PHE A 303 -5.60 4.53 15.19
C PHE A 303 -4.25 4.25 14.56
N VAL A 304 -4.17 3.30 13.62
CA VAL A 304 -2.90 2.95 12.94
C VAL A 304 -2.31 4.15 12.21
N ALA A 305 -3.14 4.94 11.50
CA ALA A 305 -2.68 6.14 10.83
C ALA A 305 -2.16 7.20 11.81
N LEU A 306 -2.93 7.49 12.87
CA LEU A 306 -2.55 8.49 13.87
C LEU A 306 -1.32 8.08 14.69
N ASP A 307 -1.19 6.80 15.04
CA ASP A 307 -0.05 6.26 15.78
C ASP A 307 1.25 6.38 14.97
N ASN A 308 1.21 6.05 13.68
CA ASN A 308 2.37 6.21 12.80
C ASN A 308 2.67 7.69 12.53
N LEU A 309 1.64 8.53 12.33
CA LEU A 309 1.85 9.97 12.17
C LEU A 309 2.46 10.60 13.43
N ALA A 310 2.02 10.20 14.62
CA ALA A 310 2.59 10.66 15.88
C ALA A 310 4.07 10.29 15.98
N ARG A 311 4.44 9.05 15.61
CA ARG A 311 5.84 8.65 15.50
C ARG A 311 6.63 9.57 14.56
N ILE A 312 6.13 9.79 13.35
CA ILE A 312 6.82 10.63 12.34
C ILE A 312 7.02 12.05 12.85
N VAL A 313 5.98 12.67 13.40
CA VAL A 313 6.05 14.04 13.93
C VAL A 313 7.02 14.12 15.10
N GLN A 314 7.00 13.13 16.00
CA GLN A 314 7.94 13.05 17.12
C GLN A 314 9.39 12.87 16.63
N ASP A 315 9.63 11.95 15.70
CA ASP A 315 10.96 11.62 15.18
C ASP A 315 11.56 12.77 14.38
N ASN A 316 10.74 13.55 13.66
CA ASN A 316 11.19 14.77 12.98
C ASN A 316 11.85 15.77 13.92
N VAL A 317 11.36 15.91 15.16
CA VAL A 317 11.97 16.79 16.16
C VAL A 317 13.11 16.08 16.88
N ALA A 318 12.93 14.82 17.25
CA ALA A 318 13.95 14.05 17.96
C ALA A 318 15.25 13.93 17.16
N ALA A 319 15.14 13.74 15.84
CA ALA A 319 16.29 13.66 14.93
C ALA A 319 17.19 14.89 15.05
N GLU A 320 16.60 16.08 14.95
CA GLU A 320 17.34 17.35 15.01
C GLU A 320 17.94 17.62 16.39
N MET A 321 17.29 17.14 17.45
CA MET A 321 17.71 17.40 18.83
C MET A 321 18.74 16.39 19.34
N VAL A 322 18.65 15.13 18.91
CA VAL A 322 19.52 14.03 19.35
C VAL A 322 20.74 13.88 18.45
N PHE A 323 20.58 14.07 17.14
CA PHE A 323 21.64 13.94 16.14
C PHE A 323 22.01 15.28 15.51
N ASN A 324 22.06 16.34 16.32
CA ASN A 324 22.32 17.72 15.88
C ASN A 324 23.68 17.95 15.20
N THR A 325 24.63 17.03 15.34
CA THR A 325 25.96 17.09 14.70
C THR A 325 26.11 16.13 13.53
N ASP A 326 25.13 15.26 13.27
CA ASP A 326 25.17 14.26 12.20
C ASP A 326 23.82 14.21 11.48
N LEU A 327 23.69 15.05 10.45
CA LEU A 327 22.46 15.19 9.68
C LEU A 327 22.09 13.92 8.92
N LYS A 328 23.07 13.07 8.57
CA LYS A 328 22.80 11.81 7.88
C LYS A 328 22.11 10.83 8.83
N VAL A 329 22.61 10.71 10.06
CA VAL A 329 21.97 9.89 11.10
C VAL A 329 20.63 10.49 11.52
N ALA A 330 20.50 11.82 11.57
CA ALA A 330 19.22 12.49 11.81
C ALA A 330 18.18 12.13 10.72
N ASP A 331 18.58 12.19 9.44
CA ASP A 331 17.73 11.82 8.30
C ASP A 331 17.37 10.32 8.32
N ALA A 332 18.28 9.44 8.74
CA ALA A 332 17.97 8.03 8.94
C ALA A 332 16.97 7.77 10.08
N LEU A 333 16.96 8.57 11.17
CA LEU A 333 15.98 8.41 12.25
C LEU A 333 14.55 8.72 11.78
N LYS A 334 14.37 9.81 11.02
CA LYS A 334 13.05 10.32 10.59
C LYS A 334 12.64 9.89 9.18
N GLY A 335 13.55 9.26 8.44
CA GLY A 335 13.39 8.86 7.04
C GLY A 335 13.02 7.39 6.86
N LYS A 336 13.27 6.87 5.65
CA LYS A 336 13.00 5.47 5.26
C LYS A 336 14.23 4.56 5.40
N GLU A 337 15.39 5.12 5.73
CA GLU A 337 16.64 4.38 5.89
C GLU A 337 16.73 3.82 7.32
N ASP A 338 17.31 2.62 7.48
CA ASP A 338 17.58 2.08 8.82
C ASP A 338 18.86 2.72 9.37
N LEU A 339 18.84 3.13 10.64
CA LEU A 339 19.95 3.77 11.34
C LEU A 339 21.27 2.98 11.32
N LEU A 340 21.21 1.66 11.21
CA LEU A 340 22.38 0.79 11.19
C LEU A 340 22.89 0.50 9.77
N SER A 341 22.19 0.95 8.72
CA SER A 341 22.50 0.57 7.33
C SER A 341 23.93 0.91 6.96
N ASP A 342 24.37 2.14 7.24
CA ASP A 342 25.73 2.59 6.91
C ASP A 342 26.81 1.80 7.63
N GLU A 343 26.61 1.57 8.92
CA GLU A 343 27.54 0.83 9.76
C GLU A 343 27.66 -0.63 9.29
N ILE A 344 26.54 -1.26 8.97
CA ILE A 344 26.51 -2.62 8.40
C ILE A 344 27.24 -2.65 7.06
N LEU A 345 26.93 -1.71 6.16
CA LEU A 345 27.56 -1.62 4.85
C LEU A 345 29.07 -1.46 4.96
N GLN A 346 29.53 -0.58 5.85
CA GLN A 346 30.95 -0.40 6.13
C GLN A 346 31.60 -1.71 6.63
N GLN A 347 30.96 -2.42 7.56
CA GLN A 347 31.51 -3.66 8.12
C GLN A 347 31.57 -4.81 7.11
N ILE A 348 30.66 -4.86 6.13
CA ILE A 348 30.67 -5.88 5.07
C ILE A 348 31.42 -5.44 3.80
N GLY A 349 32.05 -4.26 3.82
CA GLY A 349 32.76 -3.69 2.66
C GLY A 349 31.84 -3.31 1.50
N GLY A 350 30.55 -3.08 1.78
CA GLY A 350 29.54 -2.66 0.81
C GLY A 350 29.33 -1.14 0.78
N SER A 351 28.59 -0.68 -0.21
CA SER A 351 28.08 0.69 -0.28
C SER A 351 26.57 0.67 -0.46
N ALA A 352 25.91 1.73 0.01
CA ALA A 352 24.47 1.85 -0.18
C ALA A 352 24.17 1.89 -1.69
N PRO A 353 23.15 1.14 -2.17
CA PRO A 353 22.74 1.26 -3.55
C PRO A 353 22.35 2.71 -3.84
N ALA A 354 22.76 3.23 -4.99
CA ALA A 354 22.31 4.56 -5.42
C ALA A 354 20.79 4.61 -5.37
N ALA A 355 20.24 5.68 -4.75
CA ALA A 355 18.80 5.89 -4.69
C ALA A 355 18.23 5.74 -6.11
N ARG A 356 17.37 4.75 -6.33
CA ARG A 356 16.66 4.61 -7.60
C ARG A 356 15.73 5.80 -7.71
N THR A 357 16.16 6.85 -8.41
CA THR A 357 15.22 7.83 -8.93
C THR A 357 14.30 7.08 -9.88
N ALA A 358 13.05 6.87 -9.47
CA ALA A 358 11.99 6.58 -10.42
C ALA A 358 12.06 7.69 -11.47
N GLY A 359 12.49 7.34 -12.68
CA GLY A 359 12.81 8.30 -13.73
C GLY A 359 11.58 9.08 -14.15
N PHE A 360 11.36 10.23 -13.52
CA PHE A 360 10.64 11.34 -14.11
C PHE A 360 11.68 12.23 -14.77
N GLY A 361 11.48 12.53 -16.06
CA GLY A 361 12.37 13.37 -16.85
C GLY A 361 12.79 14.61 -16.08
N THR A 362 14.10 14.80 -15.98
CA THR A 362 14.76 15.90 -15.30
C THR A 362 14.33 17.23 -15.92
N ALA A 363 13.48 17.99 -15.22
CA ALA A 363 13.55 19.44 -15.30
C ALA A 363 14.65 19.88 -14.32
N ALA A 364 15.74 20.40 -14.87
CA ALA A 364 16.89 20.89 -14.11
C ALA A 364 16.45 21.90 -13.05
N ARG A 365 16.67 21.59 -11.76
CA ARG A 365 16.61 22.56 -10.67
C ARG A 365 18.03 23.05 -10.40
N SER A 366 18.26 24.32 -10.71
CA SER A 366 19.42 25.09 -10.29
C SER A 366 19.47 25.16 -8.77
N GLY A 367 20.66 24.95 -8.20
CA GLY A 367 20.93 24.90 -6.77
C GLY A 367 20.91 26.27 -6.11
N ALA A 368 19.73 26.70 -5.67
CA ALA A 368 19.58 27.84 -4.76
C ALA A 368 18.69 27.47 -3.57
N CYS A 369 19.14 27.79 -2.36
CA CYS A 369 18.39 27.62 -1.12
C CYS A 369 17.16 28.56 -1.11
N PRO A 370 15.92 28.08 -0.88
CA PRO A 370 14.70 28.88 -1.11
C PRO A 370 14.44 29.99 -0.08
N VAL A 371 15.30 30.16 0.93
CA VAL A 371 15.02 31.05 2.08
C VAL A 371 15.95 32.27 2.14
N THR A 372 17.15 32.24 1.57
CA THR A 372 18.11 33.36 1.74
C THR A 372 18.79 33.85 0.46
N GLY A 373 18.60 33.19 -0.69
CA GLY A 373 19.09 33.70 -1.98
C GLY A 373 20.61 33.86 -2.13
N HIS A 374 21.41 33.38 -1.17
CA HIS A 374 22.87 33.45 -1.24
C HIS A 374 23.47 32.12 -1.72
N THR A 375 24.35 32.20 -2.72
CA THR A 375 25.27 31.12 -3.09
C THR A 375 26.42 31.10 -2.10
N ALA A 376 26.57 30.01 -1.34
CA ALA A 376 27.75 29.80 -0.52
C ALA A 376 28.98 29.66 -1.43
N SER A 377 29.94 30.55 -1.24
CA SER A 377 31.29 30.44 -1.78
C SER A 377 32.21 29.80 -0.73
N VAL A 378 32.81 28.69 -1.15
CA VAL A 378 33.80 27.78 -0.53
C VAL A 378 33.27 26.88 0.58
#